data_AF-A0A225M8I8-F1
#
_entry.id   AF-A0A225M8I8-F1
#
_cell.length_a   1.000
_cell.length_b   1.000
_cell.length_c   1.000
_cell.angle_alpha   90.00
_cell.angle_beta   90.00
_cell.angle_gamma   90.00
#
_symmetry.space_group_name_H-M   'P 1'
#
loop_
_entity.id
_entity.type
_entity.pdbx_description
1 polymer ?
#
loop_
_entity_poly.entity_id
_entity_poly.type
_entity_poly.pdbx_seq_one_letter_code
_entity_poly.pdbx_strand_id
1 'polypeptide(L)' 'MATSKPKAKTLPVGTPVGFKYRGAKSPHGTVAGVVHQGTTSATTMYSVRPAKDSRHPGEPALIHRRGDKLHRRSGS' A
#
# COMPACT_ATOMS: atom_id res chain seq x y z
N MET A 1 -13.63 7.10 -31.31
CA MET A 1 -13.24 5.87 -30.60
C MET A 1 -12.67 6.26 -29.24
N ALA A 2 -13.33 5.91 -28.14
CA ALA A 2 -12.80 6.17 -26.81
C ALA A 2 -11.72 5.13 -26.51
N THR A 3 -10.45 5.52 -26.62
CA THR A 3 -9.32 4.68 -26.17
C THR A 3 -9.34 4.62 -24.66
N SER A 4 -9.94 3.58 -24.09
CA SER A 4 -9.82 3.29 -22.67
C SER A 4 -8.34 3.06 -22.36
N LYS A 5 -7.67 4.04 -21.75
CA LYS A 5 -6.32 3.89 -21.22
C LYS A 5 -6.29 2.58 -20.41
N PRO A 6 -5.33 1.66 -20.66
CA PRO A 6 -5.23 0.45 -19.86
C PRO A 6 -5.14 0.89 -18.40
N LYS A 7 -6.12 0.46 -17.59
CA LYS A 7 -6.16 0.77 -16.16
C LYS A 7 -4.82 0.32 -15.60
N ALA A 8 -4.01 1.26 -15.12
CA ALA A 8 -2.69 0.94 -14.59
C ALA A 8 -2.84 -0.23 -13.62
N LYS A 9 -2.08 -1.32 -13.82
CA LYS A 9 -2.08 -2.47 -12.90
C LYS A 9 -1.81 -1.88 -11.52
N THR A 10 -2.81 -1.91 -10.64
CA THR A 10 -2.73 -1.42 -9.25
C THR A 10 -2.62 -2.61 -8.32
N LEU A 11 -2.10 -2.39 -7.10
CA LEU A 11 -2.12 -3.42 -6.07
C LEU A 11 -3.59 -3.68 -5.66
N PRO A 12 -4.06 -4.95 -5.74
CA PRO A 12 -5.40 -5.30 -5.26
C PRO A 12 -5.59 -4.99 -3.78
N VAL A 13 -6.81 -4.67 -3.38
CA VAL A 13 -7.20 -4.63 -1.96
C VAL A 13 -6.97 -6.01 -1.33
N GLY A 14 -6.49 -6.04 -0.10
CA GLY A 14 -6.08 -7.25 0.59
C GLY A 14 -4.64 -7.69 0.29
N THR A 15 -3.95 -7.06 -0.67
CA THR A 15 -2.55 -7.43 -0.97
C THR A 15 -1.68 -7.20 0.28
N PRO A 16 -1.01 -8.24 0.80
CA PRO A 16 -0.05 -8.08 1.88
C PRO A 16 1.18 -7.31 1.35
N VAL A 17 1.52 -6.25 2.07
CA VAL A 17 2.61 -5.34 1.73
C VAL A 17 3.47 -5.07 2.96
N GLY A 18 4.76 -4.99 2.75
CA GLY A 18 5.67 -4.36 3.69
C GLY A 18 5.97 -2.92 3.28
N PHE A 19 6.39 -2.12 4.25
CA PHE A 19 6.81 -0.74 4.02
C PHE A 19 8.02 -0.43 4.91
N LYS A 20 8.58 0.77 4.80
CA LYS A 20 9.57 1.27 5.76
C LYS A 20 8.89 2.20 6.75
N TYR A 21 9.19 2.01 8.04
CA TYR A 21 8.78 2.89 9.11
C TYR A 21 9.97 3.08 10.06
N ARG A 22 10.24 4.31 10.50
CA ARG A 22 11.43 4.61 11.30
C ARG A 22 11.29 3.94 12.66
N GLY A 23 12.27 3.09 13.02
CA GLY A 23 12.27 2.36 14.29
C GLY A 23 11.51 1.03 14.29
N ALA A 24 10.77 0.70 13.22
CA ALA A 24 10.11 -0.59 13.11
C ALA A 24 11.04 -1.62 12.44
N LYS A 25 11.22 -2.79 13.06
CA LYS A 25 12.08 -3.85 12.52
C LYS A 25 11.57 -4.43 11.20
N SER A 26 10.26 -4.59 11.05
CA SER A 26 9.65 -5.17 9.83
C SER A 26 8.16 -4.80 9.72
N PRO A 27 7.85 -3.51 9.48
CA PRO A 27 6.46 -3.06 9.46
C PRO A 27 5.76 -3.55 8.21
N HIS A 28 4.55 -4.07 8.40
CA HIS A 28 3.76 -4.64 7.34
C HIS A 28 2.27 -4.38 7.54
N GLY A 29 1.49 -4.70 6.52
CA GLY A 29 0.06 -4.49 6.53
C GLY A 29 -0.59 -5.03 5.26
N THR A 30 -1.82 -4.60 5.04
CA THR A 30 -2.61 -4.96 3.86
C THR A 30 -3.10 -3.72 3.15
N VAL A 31 -3.13 -3.75 1.82
CA VAL A 31 -3.74 -2.68 1.03
C VAL A 31 -5.23 -2.62 1.35
N ALA A 32 -5.70 -1.49 1.86
CA ALA A 32 -7.12 -1.25 2.15
C ALA A 32 -7.84 -0.57 0.98
N GLY A 33 -7.11 0.16 0.13
CA GLY A 33 -7.69 0.87 -1.01
C GLY A 33 -6.70 1.74 -1.77
N VAL A 34 -7.20 2.41 -2.81
CA VAL A 34 -6.46 3.44 -3.56
C VAL A 34 -6.99 4.81 -3.14
N VAL A 35 -6.10 5.67 -2.65
CA VAL A 35 -6.42 7.06 -2.27
C VAL A 35 -6.32 7.97 -3.49
N HIS A 36 -5.28 7.76 -4.31
CA HIS A 36 -5.06 8.54 -5.52
C HIS A 36 -4.45 7.65 -6.60
N GLN A 37 -5.10 7.55 -7.75
CA GLN A 37 -4.64 6.71 -8.84
C GLN A 37 -3.56 7.42 -9.65
N GLY A 38 -2.35 6.87 -9.62
CA GLY A 38 -1.25 7.32 -10.45
C GLY A 38 -1.30 6.72 -11.85
N THR A 39 -0.37 7.16 -12.71
CA THR A 39 -0.15 6.57 -14.03
C THR A 39 0.35 5.13 -13.96
N THR A 40 1.01 4.74 -12.87
CA THR A 40 1.53 3.39 -12.64
C THR A 40 1.24 2.91 -11.22
N SER A 41 1.41 1.61 -10.98
CA SER A 41 1.36 1.04 -9.62
C SER A 41 2.29 1.78 -8.64
N ALA A 42 3.48 2.17 -9.10
CA ALA A 42 4.49 2.80 -8.26
C ALA A 42 4.11 4.24 -7.85
N THR A 43 3.45 4.99 -8.75
CA THR A 43 3.02 6.37 -8.50
C THR A 43 1.64 6.46 -7.84
N THR A 44 0.90 5.36 -7.77
CA THR A 44 -0.40 5.26 -7.10
C THR A 44 -0.24 5.37 -5.59
N MET A 45 -1.09 6.18 -4.95
CA MET A 45 -1.18 6.28 -3.50
C MET A 45 -2.19 5.25 -2.98
N TYR A 46 -1.72 4.37 -2.12
CA TYR A 46 -2.53 3.34 -1.47
C TYR A 46 -2.81 3.71 -0.02
N SER A 47 -4.00 3.36 0.42
CA SER A 47 -4.31 3.26 1.84
C SER A 47 -3.90 1.86 2.28
N VAL A 48 -3.08 1.78 3.32
CA VAL A 48 -2.58 0.52 3.88
C VAL A 48 -3.05 0.45 5.32
N ARG A 49 -3.62 -0.68 5.71
CA ARG A 49 -3.93 -1.02 7.10
C ARG A 49 -2.71 -1.73 7.70
N PRO A 50 -1.93 -1.09 8.58
CA PRO A 50 -0.81 -1.74 9.24
C PRO A 50 -1.31 -2.91 10.10
N ALA A 51 -0.49 -3.96 10.21
CA ALA A 51 -0.70 -5.00 11.20
C ALA A 51 -0.55 -4.42 12.62
N LYS A 52 -1.21 -5.03 13.61
CA LYS A 52 -1.26 -4.50 14.99
C LYS A 52 0.12 -4.36 15.63
N ASP A 53 1.02 -5.30 15.34
CA ASP A 53 2.42 -5.33 15.77
C ASP A 53 3.31 -4.34 15.00
N SER A 54 2.82 -3.82 13.88
CA SER A 54 3.51 -2.85 13.02
C SER A 54 3.04 -1.41 13.22
N ARG A 55 2.12 -1.17 14.16
CA ARG A 55 1.54 0.15 14.47
C ARG A 55 1.97 0.58 15.86
N HIS A 56 2.48 1.80 15.98
CA HIS A 56 2.73 2.37 17.31
C HIS A 56 1.41 2.75 18.00
N PRO A 57 1.33 2.65 19.34
CA PRO A 57 0.18 3.15 20.08
C PRO A 57 -0.11 4.63 19.72
N GLY A 58 -1.36 4.92 19.33
CA GLY A 58 -1.79 6.26 18.93
C GLY A 58 -1.60 6.61 17.45
N GLU A 59 -0.93 5.78 16.64
CA GLU A 59 -0.87 6.02 15.19
C GLU A 59 -2.23 5.85 14.51
N PRO A 60 -2.44 6.36 13.28
CA PRO A 60 -3.66 6.14 12.49
C PRO A 60 -3.89 4.68 12.12
N ALA A 61 -5.16 4.27 11.97
CA ALA A 61 -5.53 2.90 11.59
C ALA A 61 -5.24 2.56 10.12
N LEU A 62 -5.07 3.60 9.31
CA LEU A 62 -4.70 3.53 7.92
C LEU A 62 -3.57 4.53 7.68
N ILE A 63 -2.55 4.11 6.96
CA ILE A 63 -1.46 4.97 6.51
C ILE A 63 -1.52 5.10 5.00
N HIS A 64 -1.10 6.25 4.47
CA HIS A 64 -1.05 6.47 3.04
C HIS A 64 0.39 6.34 2.54
N ARG A 65 0.59 5.46 1.56
CA ARG A 65 1.90 5.18 0.98
C ARG A 65 1.80 5.07 -0.54
N ARG A 66 2.78 5.65 -1.24
CA ARG A 66 2.95 5.42 -2.67
C ARG A 66 3.40 3.98 -2.91
N GLY A 67 3.00 3.42 -4.04
CA GLY A 67 3.33 2.05 -4.41
C GLY A 67 4.84 1.77 -4.49
N ASP A 68 5.66 2.76 -4.86
CA ASP A 68 7.12 2.63 -4.86
C ASP A 68 7.72 2.46 -3.45
N LYS A 69 6.97 2.80 -2.40
CA LYS A 69 7.34 2.58 -1.00
C LYS A 69 6.74 1.31 -0.40
N LEU A 70 5.99 0.55 -1.20
CA LEU A 70 5.40 -0.72 -0.83
C LEU A 70 6.15 -1.85 -1.53
N HIS A 71 6.47 -2.91 -0.78
CA HIS A 71 6.95 -4.15 -1.36
C HIS A 71 5.92 -5.24 -1.09
N ARG A 72 5.53 -5.98 -2.14
CA ARG A 72 4.60 -7.11 -1.97
C ARG A 72 5.28 -8.16 -1.11
N ARG A 73 4.58 -8.63 -0.08
CA ARG A 73 4.98 -9.84 0.63
C ARG A 73 4.24 -11.01 -0.01
N SER A 74 4.96 -12.00 -0.49
CA SER A 74 4.36 -13.31 -0.72
C SER A 74 4.03 -13.87 0.65
N GLY A 75 2.75 -14.07 0.94
CA GLY A 75 2.37 -14.94 2.06
C GLY A 75 2.95 -16.31 1.77
N SER A 76 3.90 -16.76 2.60
CA SER A 76 4.33 -18.15 2.65
C SER A 76 3.33 -18.95 3.48
#